data_AF-A0A1G9K8U1-F1
#
_entry.id   AF-A0A1G9K8U1-F1
#
_cell.length_a   1.000
_cell.length_b   1.000
_cell.length_c   1.000
_cell.angle_alpha   90.00
_cell.angle_beta   90.00
_cell.angle_gamma   90.00
#
_symmetry.space_group_name_H-M   'P 1'
#
loop_
_entity.id
_entity.type
_entity.pdbx_description
1 polymer ?
#
loop_
_entity_poly.entity_id
_entity_poly.type
_entity_poly.pdbx_seq_one_letter_code
_entity_poly.pdbx_strand_id
1 'polypeptide(L)'
;MVEHYGPVYAVSGGSSASLTSFILDSIQMNPAMARCGEGRCDFAAESARIALALKSFQGYTEYLAISGEILAIYAGRPIIGRIQAAGIEEMLASDPVAAQEALKDVLRQEDLARFVNPELIELVQSSQFPEFHIQDIIDSNKNFGRLSADESKILFRPGLISFAELSRQLGITASFYAGYEPANLVGYSAFLDACAERSVGKPWSEIREISVGEATCGKLFYSLMGEFDQRSAAGNYPSRLDDTVGAGMPALISTSVLTGAAVNEINQSQTAYVAGESEVFLNVNFNDVRFGYWGSREAMSVLETTTNYRSDLKSKKALGLGEASWRMVLQYSPVEPGLDRALPIDDFNVSAGGWSDLSPVLVLKDIGCDKVVFVTRAGDESVFATGVAEMLGMTQAERADLYDLTDPESSASQSLREADAILCTNWNEVGPTSFEALINDAYNAPLQTTDPFFTGKGYANVVPDTGKLGCTVRQ
;
A
#
# COMPACT_ATOMS: atom_id res chain seq x y z
N MET A 1 -4.90 -17.40 4.51
CA MET A 1 -4.93 -17.65 3.06
C MET A 1 -3.79 -18.55 2.60
N VAL A 2 -2.54 -18.07 2.56
CA VAL A 2 -1.40 -18.84 2.02
C VAL A 2 -1.20 -20.22 2.69
N GLU A 3 -1.33 -20.29 4.02
CA GLU A 3 -1.18 -21.57 4.76
C GLU A 3 -2.12 -22.68 4.30
N HIS A 4 -3.34 -22.33 3.86
CA HIS A 4 -4.38 -23.30 3.52
C HIS A 4 -4.53 -23.49 2.01
N TYR A 5 -4.29 -22.44 1.23
CA TYR A 5 -4.62 -22.39 -0.20
C TYR A 5 -3.39 -22.23 -1.09
N GLY A 6 -2.21 -22.05 -0.51
CA GLY A 6 -0.93 -22.05 -1.20
C GLY A 6 -0.47 -20.69 -1.71
N PRO A 7 0.57 -20.69 -2.57
CA PRO A 7 1.10 -19.48 -3.19
C PRO A 7 0.01 -18.69 -3.93
N VAL A 8 0.19 -17.37 -3.96
CA VAL A 8 -0.63 -16.44 -4.75
C VAL A 8 -0.04 -16.36 -6.15
N TYR A 9 -0.87 -16.45 -7.18
CA TYR A 9 -0.38 -16.47 -8.57
C TYR A 9 -0.59 -15.15 -9.32
N ALA A 10 -1.41 -14.26 -8.78
CA ALA A 10 -1.58 -12.90 -9.28
C ALA A 10 -2.09 -11.99 -8.16
N VAL A 11 -1.81 -10.69 -8.25
CA VAL A 11 -2.28 -9.71 -7.28
C VAL A 11 -2.68 -8.39 -7.95
N SER A 12 -3.64 -7.69 -7.36
CA SER A 12 -4.01 -6.35 -7.80
C SER A 12 -4.44 -5.49 -6.63
N GLY A 13 -4.21 -4.19 -6.73
CA GLY A 13 -4.61 -3.19 -5.76
C GLY A 13 -3.76 -1.92 -5.84
N GLY A 14 -4.29 -0.84 -5.28
CA GLY A 14 -3.60 0.44 -5.15
C GLY A 14 -3.20 0.73 -3.70
N SER A 15 -2.54 1.86 -3.48
CA SER A 15 -2.24 2.36 -2.14
C SER A 15 -1.43 1.35 -1.31
N SER A 16 -1.81 1.10 -0.06
CA SER A 16 -1.23 0.09 0.83
C SER A 16 -1.21 -1.32 0.21
N ALA A 17 -2.18 -1.69 -0.62
CA ALA A 17 -2.19 -2.97 -1.31
C ALA A 17 -1.03 -3.09 -2.32
N SER A 18 -0.53 -1.98 -2.88
CA SER A 18 0.67 -2.00 -3.72
C SER A 18 1.94 -2.29 -2.92
N LEU A 19 2.04 -1.76 -1.69
CA LEU A 19 3.15 -2.07 -0.78
C LEU A 19 3.13 -3.56 -0.40
N THR A 20 1.94 -4.08 -0.04
CA THR A 20 1.76 -5.49 0.30
C THR A 20 2.02 -6.41 -0.89
N SER A 21 1.57 -6.03 -2.09
CA SER A 21 1.82 -6.76 -3.34
C SER A 21 3.31 -6.88 -3.64
N PHE A 22 4.05 -5.78 -3.47
CA PHE A 22 5.50 -5.77 -3.67
C PHE A 22 6.22 -6.71 -2.72
N ILE A 23 5.85 -6.72 -1.43
CA ILE A 23 6.43 -7.62 -0.43
C ILE A 23 6.05 -9.08 -0.70
N LEU A 24 4.80 -9.36 -1.07
CA LEU A 24 4.35 -10.71 -1.41
C LEU A 24 5.09 -11.27 -2.63
N ASP A 25 5.18 -10.48 -3.71
CA ASP A 25 5.95 -10.83 -4.92
C ASP A 25 7.43 -11.08 -4.57
N SER A 26 8.01 -10.23 -3.71
CA SER A 26 9.38 -10.40 -3.22
C SER A 26 9.56 -11.66 -2.38
N ILE A 27 8.62 -12.03 -1.53
CA ILE A 27 8.71 -13.29 -0.78
C ILE A 27 8.68 -14.48 -1.74
N GLN A 28 7.71 -14.53 -2.65
CA GLN A 28 7.49 -15.69 -3.49
C GLN A 28 8.55 -15.89 -4.57
N MET A 29 9.24 -14.83 -5.01
CA MET A 29 10.34 -14.96 -5.95
C MET A 29 11.61 -15.57 -5.32
N ASN A 30 11.71 -15.57 -3.99
CA ASN A 30 12.89 -16.08 -3.32
C ASN A 30 13.02 -17.58 -3.57
N PRO A 31 14.14 -18.05 -4.15
CA PRO A 31 14.32 -19.46 -4.50
C PRO A 31 14.23 -20.39 -3.29
N ALA A 32 14.47 -19.90 -2.07
CA ALA A 32 14.35 -20.66 -0.84
C ALA A 32 12.88 -21.02 -0.50
N MET A 33 11.88 -20.33 -1.06
CA MET A 33 10.47 -20.69 -0.81
C MET A 33 10.08 -21.98 -1.52
N ALA A 34 10.55 -22.17 -2.76
CA ALA A 34 10.16 -23.30 -3.60
C ALA A 34 11.10 -24.51 -3.50
N ARG A 35 12.22 -24.43 -2.78
CA ARG A 35 13.26 -25.49 -2.74
C ARG A 35 13.42 -26.12 -1.36
N CYS A 36 13.24 -27.43 -1.28
CA CYS A 36 13.38 -28.23 -0.06
C CYS A 36 14.52 -29.25 -0.28
N GLY A 37 15.67 -29.02 0.35
CA GLY A 37 16.89 -29.78 0.06
C GLY A 37 17.35 -29.59 -1.39
N GLU A 38 17.59 -30.68 -2.11
CA GLU A 38 18.02 -30.64 -3.53
C GLU A 38 16.84 -30.48 -4.52
N GLY A 39 15.60 -30.59 -4.05
CA GLY A 39 14.40 -30.64 -4.90
C GLY A 39 13.44 -29.47 -4.72
N ARG A 40 12.35 -29.49 -5.48
CA ARG A 40 11.20 -28.60 -5.27
C ARG A 40 10.45 -29.04 -4.01
N CYS A 41 10.04 -28.09 -3.18
CA CYS A 41 9.12 -28.34 -2.09
C CYS A 41 7.81 -28.94 -2.61
N ASP A 42 7.17 -29.77 -1.78
CA ASP A 42 5.76 -30.05 -2.01
C ASP A 42 4.91 -28.81 -1.69
N PHE A 43 3.63 -28.88 -2.05
CA PHE A 43 2.69 -27.78 -1.88
C PHE A 43 2.60 -27.33 -0.41
N ALA A 44 2.57 -28.24 0.55
CA ALA A 44 2.40 -27.90 1.97
C ALA A 44 3.65 -27.20 2.51
N ALA A 45 4.83 -27.70 2.16
CA ALA A 45 6.10 -27.11 2.56
C ALA A 45 6.32 -25.73 1.92
N GLU A 46 6.04 -25.56 0.62
CA GLU A 46 6.12 -24.26 -0.06
C GLU A 46 5.17 -23.24 0.59
N SER A 47 3.93 -23.65 0.86
CA SER A 47 2.91 -22.82 1.52
C SER A 47 3.34 -22.39 2.93
N ALA A 48 3.88 -23.33 3.72
CA ALA A 48 4.35 -23.06 5.07
C ALA A 48 5.54 -22.08 5.09
N ARG A 49 6.44 -22.16 4.10
CA ARG A 49 7.58 -21.25 3.97
C ARG A 49 7.15 -19.83 3.63
N ILE A 50 6.28 -19.67 2.63
CA ILE A 50 5.74 -18.36 2.25
C ILE A 50 4.96 -17.76 3.42
N ALA A 51 4.14 -18.56 4.11
CA ALA A 51 3.40 -18.11 5.28
C ALA A 51 4.31 -17.66 6.43
N LEU A 52 5.37 -18.42 6.73
CA LEU A 52 6.38 -18.03 7.72
C LEU A 52 7.02 -16.68 7.35
N ALA A 53 7.41 -16.50 6.10
CA ALA A 53 8.03 -15.26 5.62
C ALA A 53 7.06 -14.05 5.70
N LEU A 54 5.77 -14.25 5.39
CA LEU A 54 4.75 -13.21 5.56
C LEU A 54 4.59 -12.84 7.05
N LYS A 55 4.54 -13.84 7.93
CA LYS A 55 4.41 -13.64 9.39
C LYS A 55 5.65 -12.98 9.99
N SER A 56 6.84 -13.29 9.47
CA SER A 56 8.11 -12.69 9.93
C SER A 56 8.22 -11.19 9.64
N PHE A 57 7.31 -10.60 8.85
CA PHE A 57 7.23 -9.15 8.69
C PHE A 57 7.02 -8.44 10.03
N GLN A 58 6.26 -9.04 10.97
CA GLN A 58 6.19 -8.52 12.34
C GLN A 58 7.59 -8.52 12.99
N GLY A 59 8.33 -9.61 12.88
CA GLY A 59 9.71 -9.71 13.36
C GLY A 59 10.66 -8.70 12.71
N TYR A 60 10.46 -8.37 11.44
CA TYR A 60 11.22 -7.34 10.75
C TYR A 60 10.98 -5.97 11.39
N THR A 61 9.73 -5.61 11.64
CA THR A 61 9.40 -4.35 12.34
C THR A 61 9.93 -4.31 13.78
N GLU A 62 9.91 -5.44 14.50
CA GLU A 62 10.50 -5.55 15.84
C GLU A 62 12.01 -5.34 15.81
N TYR A 63 12.70 -5.95 14.84
CA TYR A 63 14.13 -5.82 14.69
C TYR A 63 14.55 -4.39 14.36
N LEU A 64 13.83 -3.70 13.45
CA LEU A 64 14.15 -2.30 13.13
C LEU A 64 14.02 -1.39 14.37
N ALA A 65 12.98 -1.60 15.19
CA ALA A 65 12.82 -0.87 16.44
C ALA A 65 14.00 -1.08 17.41
N ILE A 66 14.60 -2.28 17.44
CA ILE A 66 15.77 -2.60 18.28
C ILE A 66 17.06 -2.03 17.70
N SER A 67 17.22 -2.05 16.37
CA SER A 67 18.40 -1.54 15.67
C SER A 67 18.51 -0.01 15.69
N GLY A 68 17.45 0.69 16.09
CA GLY A 68 17.37 2.15 16.04
C GLY A 68 17.04 2.71 14.65
N GLU A 69 16.76 1.84 13.67
CA GLU A 69 16.33 2.26 12.35
C GLU A 69 14.82 2.58 12.34
N ILE A 70 14.51 3.82 11.96
CA ILE A 70 13.14 4.28 11.75
C ILE A 70 12.71 3.87 10.33
N LEU A 71 11.64 3.08 10.19
CA LEU A 71 10.96 2.95 8.90
C LEU A 71 10.33 4.30 8.52
N ALA A 72 10.44 4.67 7.25
CA ALA A 72 9.79 5.87 6.71
C ALA A 72 8.27 5.90 6.99
N ILE A 73 7.61 4.72 7.00
CA ILE A 73 6.18 4.57 7.35
C ILE A 73 5.90 5.08 8.79
N TYR A 74 6.85 4.93 9.70
CA TYR A 74 6.75 5.39 11.08
C TYR A 74 7.35 6.78 11.31
N ALA A 75 8.04 7.38 10.32
CA ALA A 75 8.75 8.65 10.48
C ALA A 75 7.83 9.85 10.71
N GLY A 76 6.58 9.81 10.23
CA GLY A 76 5.63 10.90 10.41
C GLY A 76 5.32 11.23 11.86
N ARG A 77 5.18 10.21 12.73
CA ARG A 77 4.89 10.45 14.16
C ARG A 77 6.02 11.18 14.89
N PRO A 78 7.30 10.74 14.80
CA PRO A 78 8.43 11.50 15.32
C PRO A 78 8.50 12.93 14.78
N ILE A 79 8.29 13.15 13.48
CA ILE A 79 8.35 14.49 12.89
C ILE A 79 7.25 15.38 13.50
N ILE A 80 6.00 14.91 13.51
CA ILE A 80 4.86 15.64 14.10
C ILE A 80 5.10 15.93 15.58
N GLY A 81 5.58 14.94 16.34
CA GLY A 81 5.90 15.12 17.76
C GLY A 81 6.96 16.19 18.00
N ARG A 82 7.96 16.33 17.12
CA ARG A 82 8.98 17.39 17.21
C ARG A 82 8.44 18.76 16.78
N ILE A 83 7.58 18.82 15.76
CA ILE A 83 6.88 20.05 15.37
C ILE A 83 6.06 20.58 16.56
N GLN A 84 5.32 19.70 17.23
CA GLN A 84 4.54 20.05 18.42
C GLN A 84 5.44 20.47 19.60
N ALA A 85 6.49 19.70 19.89
CA ALA A 85 7.41 20.00 21.00
C ALA A 85 8.19 21.31 20.80
N ALA A 86 8.39 21.72 19.54
CA ALA A 86 9.02 22.99 19.21
C ALA A 86 8.10 24.20 19.45
N GLY A 87 6.79 24.04 19.67
CA GLY A 87 5.86 25.16 19.92
C GLY A 87 5.68 26.08 18.70
N ILE A 88 5.72 25.51 17.49
CA ILE A 88 5.69 26.27 16.23
C ILE A 88 4.34 26.98 16.05
N GLU A 89 3.23 26.35 16.48
CA GLU A 89 1.88 26.93 16.39
C GLU A 89 1.76 28.20 17.23
N GLU A 90 2.24 28.18 18.48
CA GLU A 90 2.24 29.34 19.35
C GLU A 90 3.19 30.44 18.84
N MET A 91 4.35 30.05 18.30
CA MET A 91 5.29 31.00 17.70
C MET A 91 4.70 31.69 16.47
N LEU A 92 3.99 30.96 15.61
CA LEU A 92 3.42 31.49 14.38
C LEU A 92 2.49 32.69 14.64
N ALA A 93 1.73 32.64 15.72
CA ALA A 93 0.81 33.72 16.11
C ALA A 93 1.51 35.02 16.55
N SER A 94 2.81 34.98 16.86
CA SER A 94 3.57 36.12 17.41
C SER A 94 4.78 36.54 16.58
N ASP A 95 5.48 35.59 15.97
CA ASP A 95 6.65 35.79 15.13
C ASP A 95 6.71 34.71 14.02
N PRO A 96 6.08 34.96 12.85
CA PRO A 96 6.08 34.02 11.74
C PRO A 96 7.48 33.67 11.20
N VAL A 97 8.45 34.57 11.34
CA VAL A 97 9.83 34.34 10.89
C VAL A 97 10.52 33.37 11.84
N ALA A 98 10.36 33.56 13.16
CA ALA A 98 10.88 32.60 14.14
C ALA A 98 10.21 31.22 14.00
N ALA A 99 8.89 31.18 13.75
CA ALA A 99 8.18 29.92 13.49
C ALA A 99 8.71 29.20 12.24
N GLN A 100 9.00 29.95 11.17
CA GLN A 100 9.60 29.42 9.94
C GLN A 100 10.98 28.81 10.20
N GLU A 101 11.86 29.52 10.90
CA GLU A 101 13.19 29.00 11.24
C GLU A 101 13.09 27.77 12.17
N ALA A 102 12.22 27.80 13.18
CA ALA A 102 12.00 26.66 14.06
C ALA A 102 11.48 25.42 13.30
N LEU A 103 10.56 25.60 12.36
CA LEU A 103 10.09 24.50 11.51
C LEU A 103 11.22 23.96 10.62
N LYS A 104 12.01 24.84 10.00
CA LYS A 104 13.18 24.42 9.20
C LYS A 104 14.16 23.60 10.02
N ASP A 105 14.44 24.03 11.25
CA ASP A 105 15.35 23.33 12.15
C ASP A 105 14.83 21.93 12.48
N VAL A 106 13.53 21.79 12.79
CA VAL A 106 12.91 20.47 13.02
C VAL A 106 13.01 19.57 11.78
N LEU A 107 12.63 20.08 10.61
CA LEU A 107 12.59 19.29 9.37
C LEU A 107 14.00 18.89 8.87
N ARG A 108 15.06 19.57 9.31
CA ARG A 108 16.46 19.32 8.90
C ARG A 108 17.30 18.55 9.92
N GLN A 109 16.71 18.09 11.02
CA GLN A 109 17.42 17.25 11.99
C GLN A 109 17.93 15.98 11.31
N GLU A 110 19.21 15.65 11.53
CA GLU A 110 19.95 14.63 10.77
C GLU A 110 19.25 13.27 10.71
N ASP A 111 18.60 12.87 11.81
CA ASP A 111 17.90 11.59 11.93
C ASP A 111 16.52 11.56 11.25
N LEU A 112 15.96 12.72 10.90
CA LEU A 112 14.66 12.86 10.25
C LEU A 112 14.74 13.39 8.82
N ALA A 113 15.77 14.17 8.49
CA ALA A 113 15.85 14.95 7.25
C ALA A 113 15.65 14.13 5.99
N ARG A 114 16.17 12.90 5.95
CA ARG A 114 16.00 11.99 4.80
C ARG A 114 14.55 11.53 4.58
N PHE A 115 13.74 11.53 5.63
CA PHE A 115 12.34 11.09 5.60
C PHE A 115 11.36 12.22 5.33
N VAL A 116 11.79 13.48 5.43
CA VAL A 116 10.95 14.64 5.13
C VAL A 116 10.91 14.85 3.63
N ASN A 117 9.73 15.20 3.09
CA ASN A 117 9.59 15.55 1.69
C ASN A 117 10.47 16.78 1.35
N PRO A 118 11.41 16.69 0.39
CA PRO A 118 12.25 17.82 0.01
C PRO A 118 11.45 19.02 -0.53
N GLU A 119 10.29 18.79 -1.16
CA GLU A 119 9.43 19.87 -1.66
C GLU A 119 8.80 20.67 -0.52
N LEU A 120 8.43 20.01 0.58
CA LEU A 120 7.97 20.69 1.79
C LEU A 120 9.09 21.55 2.40
N ILE A 121 10.31 21.01 2.43
CA ILE A 121 11.50 21.73 2.90
C ILE A 121 11.78 22.96 2.04
N GLU A 122 11.61 22.86 0.72
CA GLU A 122 11.74 23.98 -0.22
C GLU A 122 10.64 25.01 0.01
N LEU A 123 9.37 24.58 0.07
CA LEU A 123 8.22 25.45 0.35
C LEU A 123 8.45 26.28 1.62
N VAL A 124 8.83 25.64 2.73
CA VAL A 124 9.08 26.35 3.99
C VAL A 124 10.26 27.32 3.87
N GLN A 125 11.26 27.06 3.02
CA GLN A 125 12.41 27.96 2.87
C GLN A 125 12.15 29.17 1.98
N SER A 126 11.46 28.96 0.86
CA SER A 126 11.28 29.99 -0.17
C SER A 126 9.91 30.66 -0.11
N SER A 127 9.05 30.25 0.82
CA SER A 127 7.72 30.82 1.01
C SER A 127 7.78 32.34 1.18
N GLN A 128 7.08 33.06 0.29
CA GLN A 128 6.78 34.48 0.45
C GLN A 128 5.59 34.72 1.39
N PHE A 129 4.89 33.65 1.79
CA PHE A 129 3.70 33.64 2.63
C PHE A 129 3.86 32.65 3.80
N PRO A 130 4.88 32.82 4.67
CA PRO A 130 5.23 31.83 5.69
C PRO A 130 4.09 31.56 6.68
N GLU A 131 3.32 32.59 7.04
CA GLU A 131 2.16 32.43 7.93
C GLU A 131 1.13 31.44 7.38
N PHE A 132 0.74 31.61 6.11
CA PHE A 132 -0.21 30.73 5.43
C PHE A 132 0.32 29.29 5.32
N HIS A 133 1.52 29.10 4.78
CA HIS A 133 2.04 27.75 4.55
C HIS A 133 2.33 27.01 5.86
N ILE A 134 2.91 27.67 6.86
CA ILE A 134 3.21 27.03 8.14
C ILE A 134 1.92 26.65 8.87
N GLN A 135 0.91 27.53 8.88
CA GLN A 135 -0.39 27.22 9.47
C GLN A 135 -1.01 25.99 8.81
N ASP A 136 -1.01 25.97 7.47
CA ASP A 136 -1.58 24.86 6.70
C ASP A 136 -0.82 23.54 6.92
N ILE A 137 0.51 23.58 7.04
CA ILE A 137 1.33 22.42 7.41
C ILE A 137 0.97 21.91 8.81
N ILE A 138 0.84 22.80 9.80
CA ILE A 138 0.46 22.44 11.16
C ILE A 138 -0.93 21.79 11.19
N ASP A 139 -1.89 22.39 10.50
CA ASP A 139 -3.27 21.89 10.48
C ASP A 139 -3.39 20.55 9.74
N SER A 140 -2.63 20.37 8.65
CA SER A 140 -2.55 19.09 7.96
C SER A 140 -1.96 17.99 8.86
N ASN A 141 -0.95 18.32 9.67
CA ASN A 141 -0.30 17.40 10.60
C ASN A 141 -1.21 16.94 11.75
N LYS A 142 -2.16 17.78 12.18
CA LYS A 142 -3.18 17.38 13.18
C LYS A 142 -4.06 16.22 12.70
N ASN A 143 -4.22 16.09 11.38
CA ASN A 143 -5.02 15.05 10.72
C ASN A 143 -4.17 14.01 9.98
N PHE A 144 -2.84 14.00 10.18
CA PHE A 144 -1.95 13.11 9.44
C PHE A 144 -2.33 11.63 9.60
N GLY A 145 -2.49 10.94 8.48
CA GLY A 145 -2.87 9.52 8.45
C GLY A 145 -4.35 9.23 8.76
N ARG A 146 -5.18 10.25 8.99
CA ARG A 146 -6.64 10.07 9.12
C ARG A 146 -7.31 9.75 7.78
N LEU A 147 -6.65 10.08 6.66
CA LEU A 147 -7.15 9.92 5.29
C LEU A 147 -8.60 10.40 5.20
N SER A 148 -8.81 11.70 5.39
CA SER A 148 -10.10 12.34 5.17
C SER A 148 -10.06 13.23 3.94
N ALA A 149 -11.23 13.38 3.32
CA ALA A 149 -11.40 14.02 2.04
C ALA A 149 -12.22 15.32 2.21
N ASP A 150 -11.85 16.11 3.23
CA ASP A 150 -12.64 17.26 3.69
C ASP A 150 -12.21 18.59 3.05
N GLU A 151 -11.02 18.64 2.43
CA GLU A 151 -10.48 19.83 1.76
C GLU A 151 -9.73 19.46 0.47
N SER A 152 -9.82 20.31 -0.57
CA SER A 152 -9.17 20.06 -1.87
C SER A 152 -7.64 20.12 -1.81
N LYS A 153 -7.08 20.83 -0.82
CA LYS A 153 -5.63 21.00 -0.64
C LYS A 153 -4.86 19.69 -0.55
N ILE A 154 -5.51 18.61 -0.11
CA ILE A 154 -4.90 17.27 -0.06
C ILE A 154 -4.38 16.79 -1.43
N LEU A 155 -4.80 17.39 -2.54
CA LEU A 155 -4.38 17.05 -3.91
C LEU A 155 -3.24 17.93 -4.46
N PHE A 156 -2.90 19.04 -3.81
CA PHE A 156 -1.91 19.98 -4.35
C PHE A 156 -0.92 20.54 -3.32
N ARG A 157 -1.10 20.23 -2.03
CA ARG A 157 -0.13 20.52 -0.97
C ARG A 157 0.98 19.46 -0.91
N PRO A 158 2.26 19.85 -0.84
CA PRO A 158 3.35 18.91 -0.57
C PRO A 158 3.17 18.14 0.74
N GLY A 159 3.41 16.85 0.68
CA GLY A 159 3.33 15.93 1.82
C GLY A 159 4.43 16.13 2.87
N LEU A 160 4.24 15.57 4.06
CA LEU A 160 5.28 15.56 5.10
C LEU A 160 6.41 14.58 4.80
N ILE A 161 6.10 13.43 4.20
CA ILE A 161 7.01 12.29 4.08
C ILE A 161 7.54 12.15 2.67
N SER A 162 8.83 11.84 2.56
CA SER A 162 9.48 11.48 1.29
C SER A 162 9.08 10.07 0.86
N PHE A 163 8.21 9.98 -0.15
CA PHE A 163 7.84 8.70 -0.76
C PHE A 163 8.99 8.04 -1.52
N ALA A 164 9.98 8.82 -1.98
CA ALA A 164 11.21 8.28 -2.55
C ALA A 164 12.02 7.51 -1.50
N GLU A 165 12.19 8.07 -0.30
CA GLU A 165 12.88 7.39 0.80
C GLU A 165 12.05 6.21 1.32
N LEU A 166 10.73 6.36 1.42
CA LEU A 166 9.84 5.24 1.75
C LEU A 166 10.01 4.07 0.78
N SER A 167 9.98 4.36 -0.53
CA SER A 167 10.18 3.34 -1.57
C SER A 167 11.55 2.69 -1.41
N ARG A 168 12.60 3.47 -1.16
CA ARG A 168 13.97 2.97 -0.96
C ARG A 168 14.06 2.01 0.23
N GLN A 169 13.49 2.37 1.38
CA GLN A 169 13.47 1.53 2.58
C GLN A 169 12.69 0.24 2.34
N LEU A 170 11.52 0.35 1.72
CA LEU A 170 10.74 -0.83 1.35
C LEU A 170 11.50 -1.73 0.37
N GLY A 171 12.29 -1.14 -0.53
CA GLY A 171 13.18 -1.85 -1.43
C GLY A 171 14.25 -2.67 -0.72
N ILE A 172 14.80 -2.19 0.39
CA ILE A 172 15.75 -2.94 1.22
C ILE A 172 15.04 -4.13 1.85
N THR A 173 13.88 -3.91 2.49
CA THR A 173 13.05 -4.99 3.06
C THR A 173 12.71 -6.04 2.00
N ALA A 174 12.24 -5.59 0.83
CA ALA A 174 11.88 -6.46 -0.27
C ALA A 174 13.07 -7.24 -0.82
N SER A 175 14.26 -6.62 -0.93
CA SER A 175 15.48 -7.28 -1.40
C SER A 175 15.92 -8.39 -0.43
N PHE A 176 15.80 -8.17 0.88
CA PHE A 176 16.01 -9.22 1.89
C PHE A 176 15.06 -10.40 1.68
N TYR A 177 13.76 -10.13 1.54
CA TYR A 177 12.76 -11.17 1.34
C TYR A 177 12.91 -11.91 0.01
N ALA A 178 13.31 -11.20 -1.06
CA ALA A 178 13.57 -11.75 -2.39
C ALA A 178 14.85 -12.58 -2.48
N GLY A 179 15.72 -12.51 -1.47
CA GLY A 179 17.01 -13.20 -1.52
C GLY A 179 18.00 -12.55 -2.49
N TYR A 180 17.87 -11.24 -2.73
CA TYR A 180 18.85 -10.48 -3.49
C TYR A 180 20.14 -10.35 -2.68
N GLU A 181 21.29 -10.29 -3.36
CA GLU A 181 22.56 -10.01 -2.69
C GLU A 181 22.44 -8.75 -1.80
N PRO A 182 23.00 -8.75 -0.58
CA PRO A 182 23.94 -9.73 -0.02
C PRO A 182 23.29 -10.87 0.81
N ALA A 183 22.07 -11.28 0.47
CA ALA A 183 21.31 -12.29 1.23
C ALA A 183 22.08 -13.62 1.43
N ASN A 184 22.03 -14.12 2.66
CA ASN A 184 22.53 -15.44 3.02
C ASN A 184 21.47 -16.51 2.68
N LEU A 185 21.37 -16.90 1.40
CA LEU A 185 20.36 -17.88 0.95
C LEU A 185 20.45 -19.24 1.66
N VAL A 186 21.65 -19.66 2.05
CA VAL A 186 21.87 -20.90 2.81
C VAL A 186 21.28 -20.77 4.22
N GLY A 187 21.59 -19.67 4.91
CA GLY A 187 21.01 -19.38 6.23
C GLY A 187 19.50 -19.19 6.18
N TYR A 188 18.99 -18.52 5.14
CA TYR A 188 17.56 -18.33 4.91
C TYR A 188 16.85 -19.68 4.72
N SER A 189 17.42 -20.56 3.90
CA SER A 189 16.89 -21.92 3.70
C SER A 189 16.90 -22.73 5.00
N ALA A 190 17.98 -22.65 5.78
CA ALA A 190 18.07 -23.33 7.08
C ALA A 190 17.05 -22.82 8.10
N PHE A 191 16.78 -21.51 8.12
CA PHE A 191 15.69 -20.94 8.93
C PHE A 191 14.32 -21.48 8.50
N LEU A 192 14.04 -21.48 7.20
CA LEU A 192 12.79 -22.02 6.65
C LEU A 192 12.63 -23.52 6.96
N ASP A 193 13.67 -24.32 6.76
CA ASP A 193 13.69 -25.76 7.06
C ASP A 193 13.36 -26.03 8.54
N ALA A 194 13.90 -25.23 9.45
CA ALA A 194 13.73 -25.43 10.88
C ALA A 194 12.38 -24.94 11.44
N CYS A 195 11.77 -23.94 10.79
CA CYS A 195 10.69 -23.16 11.38
C CYS A 195 9.36 -23.23 10.62
N ALA A 196 9.36 -23.44 9.30
CA ALA A 196 8.16 -23.26 8.45
C ALA A 196 7.01 -24.18 8.86
N GLU A 197 7.22 -25.49 8.90
CA GLU A 197 6.18 -26.46 9.26
C GLU A 197 5.62 -26.20 10.67
N ARG A 198 6.50 -25.87 11.62
CA ARG A 198 6.14 -25.62 13.03
C ARG A 198 5.44 -24.28 13.25
N SER A 199 5.50 -23.38 12.27
CA SER A 199 4.87 -22.06 12.31
C SER A 199 3.41 -22.06 11.86
N VAL A 200 2.97 -23.14 11.22
CA VAL A 200 1.61 -23.26 10.69
C VAL A 200 0.62 -23.10 11.83
N GLY A 201 -0.39 -22.24 11.63
CA GLY A 201 -1.40 -22.02 12.65
C GLY A 201 -1.04 -20.97 13.72
N LYS A 202 0.18 -20.43 13.72
CA LYS A 202 0.71 -19.59 14.81
C LYS A 202 0.94 -18.13 14.41
N PRO A 203 0.72 -17.15 15.31
CA PRO A 203 1.18 -15.78 15.12
C PRO A 203 2.70 -15.68 15.30
N TRP A 204 3.31 -14.60 14.82
CA TRP A 204 4.76 -14.38 14.96
C TRP A 204 5.23 -14.40 16.42
N SER A 205 4.44 -13.83 17.33
CA SER A 205 4.71 -13.81 18.78
C SER A 205 4.92 -15.21 19.38
N GLU A 206 4.26 -16.23 18.85
CA GLU A 206 4.52 -17.63 19.21
C GLU A 206 5.66 -18.23 18.39
N ILE A 207 5.71 -17.95 17.09
CA ILE A 207 6.72 -18.50 16.17
C ILE A 207 8.13 -18.17 16.65
N ARG A 208 8.37 -16.92 17.05
CA ARG A 208 9.70 -16.44 17.43
C ARG A 208 10.30 -17.17 18.64
N GLU A 209 9.45 -17.78 19.47
CA GLU A 209 9.82 -18.53 20.68
C GLU A 209 10.05 -20.03 20.42
N ILE A 210 9.73 -20.52 19.21
CA ILE A 210 9.92 -21.92 18.83
C ILE A 210 11.42 -22.27 18.91
N SER A 211 11.78 -23.22 19.78
CA SER A 211 13.17 -23.67 19.96
C SER A 211 13.70 -24.44 18.76
N VAL A 212 14.92 -24.11 18.32
CA VAL A 212 15.68 -24.76 17.26
C VAL A 212 17.11 -24.98 17.76
N GLY A 213 17.41 -26.18 18.26
CA GLY A 213 18.67 -26.45 18.95
C GLY A 213 18.86 -25.55 20.17
N GLU A 214 19.95 -24.77 20.20
CA GLU A 214 20.24 -23.77 21.24
C GLU A 214 19.67 -22.37 20.95
N ALA A 215 19.02 -22.18 19.80
CA ALA A 215 18.41 -20.92 19.36
C ALA A 215 16.87 -21.00 19.33
N THR A 216 16.24 -19.91 18.90
CA THR A 216 14.81 -19.88 18.56
C THR A 216 14.64 -19.41 17.11
N CYS A 217 13.47 -19.66 16.51
CA CYS A 217 13.16 -19.14 15.18
C CYS A 217 13.33 -17.62 15.08
N GLY A 218 12.95 -16.88 16.12
CA GLY A 218 13.15 -15.42 16.18
C GLY A 218 14.63 -15.04 16.16
N LYS A 219 15.47 -15.72 16.96
CA LYS A 219 16.92 -15.46 16.98
C LYS A 219 17.57 -15.78 15.62
N LEU A 220 17.18 -16.88 14.98
CA LEU A 220 17.67 -17.22 13.65
C LEU A 220 17.30 -16.14 12.62
N PHE A 221 16.04 -15.71 12.62
CA PHE A 221 15.56 -14.66 11.73
C PHE A 221 16.28 -13.32 11.98
N TYR A 222 16.47 -12.92 13.25
CA TYR A 222 17.16 -11.67 13.61
C TYR A 222 18.64 -11.70 13.23
N SER A 223 19.28 -12.87 13.30
CA SER A 223 20.64 -13.05 12.80
C SER A 223 20.73 -12.82 11.28
N LEU A 224 19.77 -13.34 10.51
CA LEU A 224 19.73 -13.15 9.05
C LEU A 224 19.58 -11.67 8.67
N MET A 225 18.72 -10.93 9.36
CA MET A 225 18.56 -9.49 9.13
C MET A 225 19.82 -8.72 9.53
N GLY A 226 20.39 -9.00 10.70
CA GLY A 226 21.63 -8.36 11.14
C GLY A 226 22.80 -8.57 10.18
N GLU A 227 22.94 -9.77 9.62
CA GLU A 227 23.92 -10.05 8.57
C GLU A 227 23.62 -9.27 7.28
N PHE A 228 22.35 -9.21 6.87
CA PHE A 228 21.93 -8.50 5.67
C PHE A 228 22.19 -7.00 5.78
N ASP A 229 21.82 -6.36 6.89
CA ASP A 229 21.99 -4.92 7.09
C ASP A 229 23.46 -4.51 7.12
N GLN A 230 24.30 -5.28 7.83
CA GLN A 230 25.74 -5.00 7.89
C GLN A 230 26.38 -5.06 6.50
N ARG A 231 25.95 -6.00 5.65
CA ARG A 231 26.49 -6.16 4.30
C ARG A 231 25.89 -5.18 3.30
N SER A 232 24.61 -4.84 3.44
CA SER A 232 23.90 -3.92 2.55
C SER A 232 24.43 -2.49 2.72
N ALA A 233 24.81 -2.10 3.94
CA ALA A 233 25.48 -0.82 4.20
C ALA A 233 26.87 -0.70 3.55
N ALA A 234 27.52 -1.82 3.23
CA ALA A 234 28.91 -1.86 2.77
C ALA A 234 29.08 -1.99 1.24
N GLY A 235 27.99 -2.13 0.48
CA GLY A 235 28.07 -2.45 -0.95
C GLY A 235 26.97 -1.82 -1.81
N ASN A 236 27.14 -1.95 -3.12
CA ASN A 236 26.11 -1.58 -4.11
C ASN A 236 25.57 -2.88 -4.73
N TYR A 237 24.31 -3.18 -4.45
CA TYR A 237 23.65 -4.41 -4.88
C TYR A 237 22.44 -4.09 -5.75
N PRO A 238 22.05 -4.99 -6.67
CA PRO A 238 20.77 -4.85 -7.38
C PRO A 238 19.63 -4.66 -6.37
N SER A 239 18.72 -3.75 -6.64
CA SER A 239 17.57 -3.52 -5.78
C SER A 239 16.34 -4.17 -6.38
N ARG A 240 15.55 -4.82 -5.53
CA ARG A 240 14.24 -5.35 -5.87
C ARG A 240 13.27 -4.31 -6.43
N LEU A 241 13.51 -3.02 -6.15
CA LEU A 241 12.74 -1.90 -6.71
C LEU A 241 12.91 -1.74 -8.22
N ASP A 242 14.05 -2.16 -8.78
CA ASP A 242 14.35 -1.92 -10.20
C ASP A 242 13.71 -2.97 -11.11
N ASP A 243 13.20 -4.06 -10.55
CA ASP A 243 12.43 -5.06 -11.29
C ASP A 243 11.10 -4.49 -11.80
N THR A 244 10.66 -5.01 -12.93
CA THR A 244 9.36 -4.68 -13.53
C THR A 244 8.22 -5.29 -12.70
N VAL A 245 7.14 -4.52 -12.53
CA VAL A 245 5.88 -5.01 -11.94
C VAL A 245 5.33 -6.16 -12.79
N GLY A 246 5.01 -7.29 -12.15
CA GLY A 246 4.48 -8.46 -12.84
C GLY A 246 5.54 -9.46 -13.32
N ALA A 247 6.83 -9.18 -13.17
CA ALA A 247 7.90 -10.05 -13.70
C ALA A 247 8.04 -11.39 -12.94
N GLY A 248 7.82 -11.39 -11.62
CA GLY A 248 7.83 -12.60 -10.79
C GLY A 248 6.44 -13.23 -10.68
N MET A 249 5.51 -12.47 -10.12
CA MET A 249 4.08 -12.79 -10.03
C MET A 249 3.29 -11.75 -10.82
N PRO A 250 2.39 -12.15 -11.75
CA PRO A 250 1.46 -11.23 -12.42
C PRO A 250 0.83 -10.23 -11.45
N ALA A 251 0.98 -8.94 -11.74
CA ALA A 251 0.52 -7.88 -10.87
C ALA A 251 -0.11 -6.74 -11.68
N LEU A 252 -1.23 -6.23 -11.18
CA LEU A 252 -1.90 -5.03 -11.69
C LEU A 252 -1.99 -4.01 -10.57
N ILE A 253 -1.06 -3.06 -10.53
CA ILE A 253 -1.01 -2.05 -9.47
C ILE A 253 -1.71 -0.78 -9.95
N SER A 254 -2.67 -0.30 -9.17
CA SER A 254 -3.55 0.79 -9.59
C SER A 254 -3.19 2.16 -9.01
N THR A 255 -3.52 3.20 -9.76
CA THR A 255 -3.58 4.59 -9.30
C THR A 255 -4.74 5.33 -9.96
N SER A 256 -5.22 6.40 -9.35
CA SER A 256 -6.06 7.38 -10.02
C SER A 256 -5.20 8.22 -10.96
N VAL A 257 -5.69 8.45 -12.18
CA VAL A 257 -4.97 9.23 -13.20
C VAL A 257 -5.87 10.36 -13.67
N LEU A 258 -5.40 11.58 -13.48
CA LEU A 258 -5.98 12.78 -14.04
C LEU A 258 -5.40 13.00 -15.44
N THR A 259 -6.28 13.24 -16.39
CA THR A 259 -5.97 13.39 -17.82
C THR A 259 -6.57 14.68 -18.36
N GLY A 260 -6.22 15.07 -19.59
CA GLY A 260 -6.92 16.15 -20.28
C GLY A 260 -6.89 17.49 -19.52
N ALA A 261 -8.06 18.11 -19.33
CA ALA A 261 -8.15 19.42 -18.68
C ALA A 261 -7.80 19.36 -17.18
N ALA A 262 -8.06 18.23 -16.51
CA ALA A 262 -7.78 18.04 -15.10
C ALA A 262 -6.29 18.19 -14.73
N VAL A 263 -5.38 17.88 -15.66
CA VAL A 263 -3.93 18.11 -15.48
C VAL A 263 -3.63 19.59 -15.31
N ASN A 264 -4.24 20.45 -16.13
CA ASN A 264 -4.04 21.89 -16.05
C ASN A 264 -4.65 22.48 -14.77
N GLU A 265 -5.83 21.99 -14.37
CA GLU A 265 -6.48 22.40 -13.11
C GLU A 265 -5.58 22.12 -11.91
N ILE A 266 -5.00 20.92 -11.82
CA ILE A 266 -4.08 20.58 -10.72
C ILE A 266 -2.82 21.45 -10.74
N ASN A 267 -2.21 21.66 -11.90
CA ASN A 267 -1.00 22.49 -12.00
C ASN A 267 -1.28 23.95 -11.61
N GLN A 268 -2.45 24.47 -11.97
CA GLN A 268 -2.90 25.80 -11.57
C GLN A 268 -3.15 25.86 -10.06
N SER A 269 -3.83 24.87 -9.47
CA SER A 269 -4.06 24.79 -8.03
C SER A 269 -2.75 24.70 -7.23
N GLN A 270 -1.77 23.92 -7.70
CA GLN A 270 -0.43 23.85 -7.08
C GLN A 270 0.27 25.21 -7.13
N THR A 271 0.19 25.91 -8.27
CA THR A 271 0.79 27.25 -8.41
C THR A 271 0.11 28.27 -7.49
N ALA A 272 -1.22 28.27 -7.43
CA ALA A 272 -2.02 29.14 -6.55
C ALA A 272 -1.71 28.88 -5.07
N TYR A 273 -1.60 27.61 -4.68
CA TYR A 273 -1.22 27.24 -3.32
C TYR A 273 0.16 27.81 -2.94
N VAL A 274 1.19 27.59 -3.77
CA VAL A 274 2.55 28.13 -3.53
C VAL A 274 2.56 29.67 -3.50
N ALA A 275 1.65 30.30 -4.26
CA ALA A 275 1.46 31.75 -4.25
C ALA A 275 0.68 32.28 -3.03
N GLY A 276 0.36 31.43 -2.05
CA GLY A 276 -0.31 31.83 -0.81
C GLY A 276 -1.79 32.18 -0.99
N GLU A 277 -2.44 31.72 -2.05
CA GLU A 277 -3.87 31.96 -2.27
C GLU A 277 -4.70 31.19 -1.22
N SER A 278 -5.52 31.91 -0.47
CA SER A 278 -6.30 31.34 0.64
C SER A 278 -7.44 30.42 0.17
N GLU A 279 -7.94 30.63 -1.04
CA GLU A 279 -9.03 29.85 -1.65
C GLU A 279 -8.58 29.30 -3.00
N VAL A 280 -8.21 28.02 -3.01
CA VAL A 280 -7.84 27.30 -4.24
C VAL A 280 -8.97 26.32 -4.57
N PHE A 281 -9.72 26.63 -5.62
CA PHE A 281 -10.78 25.77 -6.11
C PHE A 281 -10.22 24.75 -7.10
N LEU A 282 -10.70 23.52 -7.00
CA LEU A 282 -10.39 22.45 -7.93
C LEU A 282 -11.61 22.18 -8.80
N ASN A 283 -11.54 22.50 -10.10
CA ASN A 283 -12.65 22.32 -11.03
C ASN A 283 -12.39 21.15 -11.99
N VAL A 284 -12.27 19.95 -11.43
CA VAL A 284 -12.03 18.72 -12.20
C VAL A 284 -13.35 18.12 -12.63
N ASN A 285 -13.42 17.67 -13.90
CA ASN A 285 -14.51 16.84 -14.40
C ASN A 285 -14.16 15.37 -14.19
N PHE A 286 -15.05 14.59 -13.58
CA PHE A 286 -14.78 13.17 -13.32
C PHE A 286 -14.57 12.32 -14.59
N ASN A 287 -14.98 12.81 -15.76
CA ASN A 287 -14.67 12.18 -17.04
C ASN A 287 -13.17 12.23 -17.39
N ASP A 288 -12.42 13.15 -16.82
CA ASP A 288 -10.97 13.26 -16.95
C ASP A 288 -10.22 12.40 -15.92
N VAL A 289 -10.95 11.75 -15.01
CA VAL A 289 -10.40 10.78 -14.05
C VAL A 289 -10.49 9.38 -14.63
N ARG A 290 -9.34 8.70 -14.65
CA ARG A 290 -9.14 7.32 -15.07
C ARG A 290 -8.58 6.47 -13.93
N PHE A 291 -8.78 5.17 -14.02
CA PHE A 291 -8.18 4.20 -13.11
C PHE A 291 -7.01 3.56 -13.85
N GLY A 292 -5.81 4.06 -13.59
CA GLY A 292 -4.58 3.64 -14.21
C GLY A 292 -4.06 2.33 -13.61
N TYR A 293 -3.50 1.46 -14.43
CA TYR A 293 -2.88 0.20 -14.00
C TYR A 293 -1.49 0.05 -14.60
N TRP A 294 -0.51 -0.30 -13.77
CA TRP A 294 0.78 -0.83 -14.21
C TRP A 294 0.79 -2.35 -14.11
N GLY A 295 1.40 -3.02 -15.08
CA GLY A 295 1.58 -4.46 -15.08
C GLY A 295 2.43 -4.93 -16.27
N SER A 296 2.51 -6.25 -16.47
CA SER A 296 3.23 -6.79 -17.63
C SER A 296 2.56 -6.38 -18.93
N ARG A 297 3.33 -6.40 -20.03
CA ARG A 297 2.80 -6.10 -21.37
C ARG A 297 1.59 -6.97 -21.74
N GLU A 298 1.64 -8.25 -21.39
CA GLU A 298 0.55 -9.20 -21.64
C GLU A 298 -0.69 -8.80 -20.84
N ALA A 299 -0.54 -8.48 -19.56
CA ALA A 299 -1.66 -8.07 -18.71
C ALA A 299 -2.30 -6.76 -19.21
N MET A 300 -1.49 -5.79 -19.65
CA MET A 300 -1.97 -4.54 -20.24
C MET A 300 -2.73 -4.76 -21.55
N SER A 301 -2.20 -5.61 -22.44
CA SER A 301 -2.90 -5.96 -23.69
C SER A 301 -4.25 -6.62 -23.41
N VAL A 302 -4.35 -7.44 -22.38
CA VAL A 302 -5.62 -8.07 -22.00
C VAL A 302 -6.59 -7.01 -21.47
N LEU A 303 -6.15 -6.17 -20.52
CA LEU A 303 -6.98 -5.09 -19.95
C LEU A 303 -7.57 -4.17 -21.01
N GLU A 304 -6.79 -3.77 -22.02
CA GLU A 304 -7.26 -2.94 -23.14
C GLU A 304 -8.35 -3.62 -23.97
N THR A 305 -8.30 -4.94 -24.10
CA THR A 305 -9.28 -5.70 -24.88
C THR A 305 -10.53 -6.04 -24.08
N THR A 306 -10.39 -6.42 -22.81
CA THR A 306 -11.49 -6.92 -21.95
C THR A 306 -12.41 -5.81 -21.47
N THR A 307 -11.86 -4.62 -21.23
CA THR A 307 -12.62 -3.44 -20.79
C THR A 307 -13.71 -3.03 -21.77
N ASN A 308 -13.54 -3.31 -23.08
CA ASN A 308 -14.56 -3.06 -24.10
C ASN A 308 -15.80 -3.95 -23.99
N TYR A 309 -15.71 -5.08 -23.28
CA TYR A 309 -16.82 -6.03 -23.11
C TYR A 309 -17.58 -5.82 -21.80
N ARG A 310 -17.08 -4.95 -20.91
CA ARG A 310 -17.72 -4.66 -19.63
C ARG A 310 -18.56 -3.39 -19.69
N SER A 311 -19.69 -3.41 -19.00
CA SER A 311 -20.63 -2.30 -18.93
C SER A 311 -20.44 -1.42 -17.68
N ASP A 312 -19.73 -1.90 -16.66
CA ASP A 312 -19.54 -1.18 -15.40
C ASP A 312 -18.67 0.07 -15.57
N LEU A 313 -18.92 1.09 -14.73
CA LEU A 313 -18.25 2.39 -14.84
C LEU A 313 -16.74 2.28 -14.54
N LYS A 314 -16.34 1.41 -13.61
CA LYS A 314 -14.93 1.18 -13.28
C LYS A 314 -14.15 0.66 -14.50
N SER A 315 -14.65 -0.37 -15.16
CA SER A 315 -13.99 -0.94 -16.35
C SER A 315 -13.92 0.06 -17.50
N LYS A 316 -14.95 0.91 -17.68
CA LYS A 316 -14.94 2.01 -18.67
C LYS A 316 -13.91 3.10 -18.37
N LYS A 317 -13.53 3.27 -17.10
CA LYS A 317 -12.50 4.23 -16.65
C LYS A 317 -11.10 3.64 -16.64
N ALA A 318 -10.93 2.35 -16.88
CA ALA A 318 -9.62 1.69 -16.86
C ALA A 318 -8.67 2.29 -17.91
N LEU A 319 -7.41 2.46 -17.52
CA LEU A 319 -6.33 2.97 -18.35
C LEU A 319 -5.07 2.13 -18.13
N GLY A 320 -4.51 1.56 -19.19
CA GLY A 320 -3.20 0.92 -19.13
C GLY A 320 -2.10 1.98 -19.06
N LEU A 321 -1.27 1.94 -18.02
CA LEU A 321 -0.07 2.78 -17.88
C LEU A 321 1.20 2.09 -18.37
N GLY A 322 1.09 0.83 -18.82
CA GLY A 322 2.19 0.05 -19.36
C GLY A 322 3.06 -0.61 -18.29
N GLU A 323 4.25 -1.03 -18.73
CA GLU A 323 5.26 -1.64 -17.87
C GLU A 323 6.00 -0.56 -17.08
N ALA A 324 6.19 -0.79 -15.79
CA ALA A 324 6.95 0.10 -14.92
C ALA A 324 7.76 -0.71 -13.90
N SER A 325 8.82 -0.11 -13.35
CA SER A 325 9.52 -0.70 -12.21
C SER A 325 8.73 -0.51 -10.92
N TRP A 326 8.97 -1.36 -9.93
CA TRP A 326 8.40 -1.16 -8.59
C TRP A 326 8.83 0.18 -7.98
N ARG A 327 10.04 0.66 -8.28
CA ARG A 327 10.52 1.99 -7.88
C ARG A 327 9.58 3.09 -8.34
N MET A 328 9.12 3.03 -9.59
CA MET A 328 8.20 4.02 -10.14
C MET A 328 6.83 3.88 -9.47
N VAL A 329 6.27 2.68 -9.49
CA VAL A 329 4.90 2.42 -9.00
C VAL A 329 4.72 2.80 -7.52
N LEU A 330 5.72 2.52 -6.68
CA LEU A 330 5.69 2.84 -5.25
C LEU A 330 5.86 4.35 -4.95
N GLN A 331 6.19 5.17 -5.94
CA GLN A 331 6.18 6.63 -5.84
C GLN A 331 4.86 7.26 -6.26
N TYR A 332 3.87 6.47 -6.71
CA TYR A 332 2.59 7.00 -7.19
C TYR A 332 1.39 6.32 -6.52
N SER A 333 1.35 4.99 -6.52
CA SER A 333 0.21 4.23 -5.98
C SER A 333 -0.01 4.45 -4.47
N PRO A 334 1.00 4.35 -3.58
CA PRO A 334 0.82 4.60 -2.14
C PRO A 334 0.68 6.08 -1.76
N VAL A 335 0.84 7.00 -2.72
CA VAL A 335 0.78 8.44 -2.51
C VAL A 335 -0.67 8.90 -2.51
N GLU A 336 -1.41 8.54 -1.47
CA GLU A 336 -2.79 8.98 -1.33
C GLU A 336 -2.90 10.49 -1.05
N PRO A 337 -4.00 11.13 -1.49
CA PRO A 337 -4.24 12.54 -1.20
C PRO A 337 -4.15 12.82 0.30
N GLY A 338 -3.37 13.84 0.66
CA GLY A 338 -3.11 14.24 2.03
C GLY A 338 -1.86 13.59 2.65
N LEU A 339 -1.33 12.52 2.05
CA LEU A 339 0.04 12.07 2.32
C LEU A 339 1.06 12.81 1.46
N ASP A 340 0.68 13.13 0.22
CA ASP A 340 1.36 14.07 -0.68
C ASP A 340 0.33 14.66 -1.68
N ARG A 341 0.79 15.60 -2.51
CA ARG A 341 0.02 16.12 -3.63
C ARG A 341 -0.09 15.11 -4.78
N ALA A 342 -0.93 15.44 -5.75
CA ALA A 342 -0.96 14.77 -7.04
C ALA A 342 0.38 14.98 -7.79
N LEU A 343 0.91 13.90 -8.35
CA LEU A 343 2.26 13.83 -8.93
C LEU A 343 2.22 13.54 -10.43
N PRO A 344 2.99 14.26 -11.26
CA PRO A 344 3.04 13.98 -12.70
C PRO A 344 3.64 12.59 -12.96
N ILE A 345 2.94 11.79 -13.77
CA ILE A 345 3.44 10.53 -14.32
C ILE A 345 4.23 10.84 -15.60
N ASP A 346 3.65 11.68 -16.45
CA ASP A 346 4.22 12.23 -17.68
C ASP A 346 3.59 13.60 -17.99
N ASP A 347 3.82 14.15 -19.19
CA ASP A 347 3.31 15.46 -19.61
C ASP A 347 1.77 15.54 -19.71
N PHE A 348 1.08 14.40 -19.77
CA PHE A 348 -0.35 14.28 -20.02
C PHE A 348 -1.14 13.59 -18.90
N ASN A 349 -0.44 12.98 -17.94
CA ASN A 349 -1.02 12.16 -16.89
C ASN A 349 -0.48 12.57 -15.52
N VAL A 350 -1.38 12.78 -14.57
CA VAL A 350 -1.04 13.06 -13.17
C VAL A 350 -1.67 11.99 -12.28
N SER A 351 -0.87 11.36 -11.42
CA SER A 351 -1.34 10.44 -10.40
C SER A 351 -1.93 11.21 -9.22
N ALA A 352 -3.13 10.86 -8.79
CA ALA A 352 -3.71 11.34 -7.54
C ALA A 352 -3.80 10.21 -6.47
N GLY A 353 -3.00 9.15 -6.61
CA GLY A 353 -2.87 8.08 -5.63
C GLY A 353 -3.80 6.88 -5.85
N GLY A 354 -3.52 5.78 -5.15
CA GLY A 354 -4.10 4.44 -5.34
C GLY A 354 -5.48 4.19 -4.72
N TRP A 355 -6.29 5.23 -4.52
CA TRP A 355 -7.64 5.10 -3.95
C TRP A 355 -8.71 4.68 -4.98
N SER A 356 -8.39 4.66 -6.28
CA SER A 356 -9.36 4.60 -7.37
C SER A 356 -10.07 3.25 -7.57
N ASP A 357 -9.34 2.13 -7.47
CA ASP A 357 -9.94 0.79 -7.60
C ASP A 357 -9.83 0.03 -6.28
N LEU A 358 -10.92 0.10 -5.52
CA LEU A 358 -11.06 -0.51 -4.19
C LEU A 358 -11.45 -1.98 -4.26
N SER A 359 -11.81 -2.49 -5.43
CA SER A 359 -12.31 -3.85 -5.63
C SER A 359 -11.77 -4.46 -6.93
N PRO A 360 -10.45 -4.69 -7.06
CA PRO A 360 -9.81 -5.07 -8.32
C PRO A 360 -10.02 -6.55 -8.73
N VAL A 361 -11.13 -7.16 -8.31
CA VAL A 361 -11.52 -8.53 -8.67
C VAL A 361 -11.69 -8.66 -10.18
N LEU A 362 -12.40 -7.70 -10.77
CA LEU A 362 -12.74 -7.67 -12.19
C LEU A 362 -11.47 -7.66 -13.07
N VAL A 363 -10.48 -6.83 -12.75
CA VAL A 363 -9.22 -6.80 -13.53
C VAL A 363 -8.38 -8.06 -13.35
N LEU A 364 -8.43 -8.72 -12.19
CA LEU A 364 -7.80 -10.04 -12.00
C LEU A 364 -8.48 -11.13 -12.84
N LYS A 365 -9.81 -11.11 -12.91
CA LYS A 365 -10.57 -12.03 -13.78
C LYS A 365 -10.23 -11.82 -15.25
N ASP A 366 -10.06 -10.57 -15.68
CA ASP A 366 -9.70 -10.26 -17.06
C ASP A 366 -8.37 -10.87 -17.47
N ILE A 367 -7.34 -10.78 -16.61
CA ILE A 367 -6.03 -11.36 -16.89
C ILE A 367 -5.97 -12.89 -16.71
N GLY A 368 -7.11 -13.54 -16.55
CA GLY A 368 -7.23 -15.00 -16.57
C GLY A 368 -7.11 -15.67 -15.20
N CYS A 369 -7.36 -14.97 -14.09
CA CYS A 369 -7.35 -15.61 -12.78
C CYS A 369 -8.58 -16.52 -12.58
N ASP A 370 -8.34 -17.84 -12.49
CA ASP A 370 -9.40 -18.83 -12.26
C ASP A 370 -10.08 -18.66 -10.90
N LYS A 371 -9.28 -18.40 -9.86
CA LYS A 371 -9.74 -18.25 -8.47
C LYS A 371 -9.25 -16.93 -7.89
N VAL A 372 -10.18 -16.02 -7.60
CA VAL A 372 -9.90 -14.71 -7.02
C VAL A 372 -10.43 -14.65 -5.59
N VAL A 373 -9.54 -14.29 -4.67
CA VAL A 373 -9.90 -14.02 -3.28
C VAL A 373 -9.88 -12.52 -3.08
N PHE A 374 -11.03 -11.92 -2.76
CA PHE A 374 -11.12 -10.52 -2.43
C PHE A 374 -10.93 -10.32 -0.92
N VAL A 375 -9.87 -9.62 -0.53
CA VAL A 375 -9.65 -9.24 0.86
C VAL A 375 -10.24 -7.87 1.08
N THR A 376 -11.25 -7.78 1.94
CA THR A 376 -11.96 -6.53 2.20
C THR A 376 -12.42 -6.44 3.64
N ARG A 377 -12.88 -5.26 4.05
CA ARG A 377 -13.44 -4.98 5.37
C ARG A 377 -14.97 -4.95 5.29
N ALA A 378 -15.63 -5.38 6.36
CA ALA A 378 -17.06 -5.21 6.50
C ALA A 378 -17.45 -3.72 6.60
N GLY A 379 -18.57 -3.37 5.98
CA GLY A 379 -19.14 -2.02 6.00
C GLY A 379 -19.39 -1.46 4.60
N ASP A 380 -19.73 -0.18 4.57
CA ASP A 380 -19.78 0.60 3.33
C ASP A 380 -18.37 0.81 2.76
N GLU A 381 -18.36 1.27 1.50
CA GLU A 381 -17.12 1.57 0.81
C GLU A 381 -16.34 2.72 1.47
N SER A 382 -15.05 2.82 1.15
CA SER A 382 -14.16 3.80 1.79
C SER A 382 -14.66 5.24 1.66
N VAL A 383 -15.08 5.84 2.79
CA VAL A 383 -15.49 7.25 2.88
C VAL A 383 -14.43 8.15 2.26
N PHE A 384 -13.16 7.87 2.54
CA PHE A 384 -12.03 8.59 1.96
C PHE A 384 -12.03 8.56 0.42
N ALA A 385 -12.01 7.37 -0.17
CA ALA A 385 -11.91 7.22 -1.62
C ALA A 385 -13.14 7.81 -2.34
N THR A 386 -14.33 7.61 -1.77
CA THR A 386 -15.55 8.23 -2.31
C THR A 386 -15.50 9.76 -2.22
N GLY A 387 -14.99 10.32 -1.12
CA GLY A 387 -14.86 11.77 -0.96
C GLY A 387 -13.80 12.38 -1.87
N VAL A 388 -12.69 11.68 -2.14
CA VAL A 388 -11.70 12.12 -3.13
C VAL A 388 -12.32 12.13 -4.53
N ALA A 389 -13.06 11.08 -4.89
CA ALA A 389 -13.76 11.04 -6.18
C ALA A 389 -14.77 12.19 -6.33
N GLU A 390 -15.54 12.50 -5.28
CA GLU A 390 -16.47 13.64 -5.25
C GLU A 390 -15.73 14.99 -5.40
N MET A 391 -14.58 15.16 -4.73
CA MET A 391 -13.71 16.34 -4.93
C MET A 391 -13.19 16.46 -6.36
N LEU A 392 -13.03 15.33 -7.05
CA LEU A 392 -12.66 15.29 -8.47
C LEU A 392 -13.88 15.30 -9.40
N GLY A 393 -15.02 15.78 -8.91
CA GLY A 393 -16.21 16.05 -9.70
C GLY A 393 -17.13 14.86 -9.91
N MET A 394 -16.97 13.76 -9.17
CA MET A 394 -17.86 12.60 -9.27
C MET A 394 -19.29 12.98 -8.89
N THR A 395 -20.24 12.67 -9.77
CA THR A 395 -21.67 12.89 -9.53
C THR A 395 -22.28 11.78 -8.67
N GLN A 396 -23.48 12.01 -8.14
CA GLN A 396 -24.20 10.98 -7.39
C GLN A 396 -24.59 9.75 -8.23
N ALA A 397 -24.85 9.94 -9.53
CA ALA A 397 -25.11 8.83 -10.45
C ALA A 397 -23.86 7.97 -10.64
N GLU A 398 -22.70 8.59 -10.88
CA GLU A 398 -21.43 7.88 -11.00
C GLU A 398 -21.01 7.23 -9.68
N ARG A 399 -21.33 7.85 -8.53
CA ARG A 399 -21.15 7.25 -7.20
C ARG A 399 -21.95 5.96 -7.07
N ALA A 400 -23.20 5.95 -7.52
CA ALA A 400 -24.04 4.76 -7.50
C ALA A 400 -23.47 3.65 -8.42
N ASP A 401 -23.12 4.02 -9.66
CA ASP A 401 -22.54 3.10 -10.65
C ASP A 401 -21.19 2.49 -10.21
N LEU A 402 -20.43 3.17 -9.34
CA LEU A 402 -19.17 2.67 -8.81
C LEU A 402 -19.32 1.89 -7.50
N TYR A 403 -20.05 2.42 -6.53
CA TYR A 403 -19.91 2.03 -5.13
C TYR A 403 -21.20 1.54 -4.45
N ASP A 404 -22.37 1.62 -5.10
CA ASP A 404 -23.61 1.19 -4.47
C ASP A 404 -23.69 -0.34 -4.33
N LEU A 405 -23.44 -0.83 -3.12
CA LEU A 405 -23.50 -2.25 -2.78
C LEU A 405 -24.92 -2.84 -2.77
N THR A 406 -25.94 -2.02 -3.00
CA THR A 406 -27.34 -2.44 -3.16
C THR A 406 -27.77 -2.50 -4.62
N ASP A 407 -27.06 -1.84 -5.52
CA ASP A 407 -27.27 -1.95 -6.95
C ASP A 407 -26.45 -3.13 -7.51
N PRO A 408 -27.10 -4.19 -8.04
CA PRO A 408 -26.40 -5.34 -8.62
C PRO A 408 -25.52 -5.00 -9.82
N GLU A 409 -25.78 -3.87 -10.50
CA GLU A 409 -25.05 -3.39 -11.67
C GLU A 409 -23.88 -2.47 -11.31
N SER A 410 -23.74 -2.05 -10.05
CA SER A 410 -22.60 -1.24 -9.65
C SER A 410 -21.28 -2.03 -9.76
N SER A 411 -20.20 -1.29 -9.97
CA SER A 411 -18.86 -1.85 -10.13
C SER A 411 -18.41 -2.64 -8.89
N ALA A 412 -18.77 -2.17 -7.69
CA ALA A 412 -18.48 -2.85 -6.42
C ALA A 412 -19.28 -4.16 -6.27
N SER A 413 -20.58 -4.13 -6.57
CA SER A 413 -21.43 -5.34 -6.51
C SER A 413 -21.00 -6.41 -7.51
N GLN A 414 -20.61 -6.00 -8.73
CA GLN A 414 -20.06 -6.92 -9.72
C GLN A 414 -18.74 -7.56 -9.25
N SER A 415 -17.82 -6.78 -8.68
CA SER A 415 -16.60 -7.33 -8.08
C SER A 415 -16.87 -8.35 -6.97
N LEU A 416 -17.83 -8.08 -6.08
CA LEU A 416 -18.19 -9.04 -5.03
C LEU A 416 -18.77 -10.33 -5.61
N ARG A 417 -19.54 -10.23 -6.68
CA ARG A 417 -20.17 -11.38 -7.36
C ARG A 417 -19.16 -12.26 -8.10
N GLU A 418 -18.17 -11.63 -8.73
CA GLU A 418 -17.13 -12.33 -9.50
C GLU A 418 -16.02 -12.92 -8.63
N ALA A 419 -15.94 -12.55 -7.35
CA ALA A 419 -14.97 -13.14 -6.43
C ALA A 419 -15.37 -14.58 -6.08
N ASP A 420 -14.42 -15.53 -6.17
CA ASP A 420 -14.66 -16.93 -5.79
C ASP A 420 -14.65 -17.09 -4.26
N ALA A 421 -13.96 -16.20 -3.55
CA ALA A 421 -14.02 -16.10 -2.11
C ALA A 421 -13.79 -14.66 -1.65
N ILE A 422 -14.38 -14.29 -0.51
CA ILE A 422 -14.22 -12.97 0.10
C ILE A 422 -13.74 -13.15 1.54
N LEU A 423 -12.53 -12.69 1.85
CA LEU A 423 -12.02 -12.65 3.21
C LEU A 423 -12.50 -11.35 3.87
N CYS A 424 -13.44 -11.47 4.80
CA CYS A 424 -14.19 -10.33 5.34
C CYS A 424 -13.68 -9.92 6.72
N THR A 425 -12.82 -8.91 6.78
CA THR A 425 -12.20 -8.40 8.01
C THR A 425 -13.13 -7.43 8.75
N ASN A 426 -12.81 -7.16 10.02
CA ASN A 426 -13.49 -6.19 10.87
C ASN A 426 -12.60 -4.98 11.19
N TRP A 427 -11.70 -4.62 10.28
CA TRP A 427 -10.69 -3.58 10.51
C TRP A 427 -11.26 -2.21 10.89
N ASN A 428 -12.50 -1.90 10.48
CA ASN A 428 -13.19 -0.68 10.87
C ASN A 428 -13.46 -0.59 12.39
N GLU A 429 -13.64 -1.72 13.08
CA GLU A 429 -13.88 -1.75 14.54
C GLU A 429 -12.57 -1.78 15.36
N VAL A 430 -11.47 -2.25 14.77
CA VAL A 430 -10.16 -2.39 15.45
C VAL A 430 -9.37 -1.08 15.46
N GLY A 431 -9.53 -0.26 14.42
CA GLY A 431 -8.80 1.00 14.24
C GLY A 431 -7.36 0.79 13.71
N PRO A 432 -6.77 1.81 13.06
CA PRO A 432 -5.53 1.67 12.28
C PRO A 432 -4.25 1.57 13.13
N THR A 433 -4.33 1.80 14.44
CA THR A 433 -3.14 1.90 15.31
C THR A 433 -2.80 0.62 16.06
N SER A 434 -3.70 -0.38 16.07
CA SER A 434 -3.50 -1.64 16.77
C SER A 434 -3.11 -2.75 15.79
N PHE A 435 -1.85 -2.73 15.34
CA PHE A 435 -1.34 -3.64 14.31
C PHE A 435 -1.54 -5.13 14.68
N GLU A 436 -1.28 -5.50 15.93
CA GLU A 436 -1.50 -6.88 16.40
C GLU A 436 -2.98 -7.28 16.32
N ALA A 437 -3.90 -6.38 16.70
CA ALA A 437 -5.32 -6.66 16.62
C ALA A 437 -5.82 -6.76 15.17
N LEU A 438 -5.30 -5.91 14.26
CA LEU A 438 -5.63 -5.99 12.82
C LEU A 438 -5.20 -7.32 12.21
N ILE A 439 -4.03 -7.83 12.61
CA ILE A 439 -3.52 -9.12 12.12
C ILE A 439 -4.32 -10.27 12.72
N ASN A 440 -4.63 -10.21 14.01
CA ASN A 440 -5.45 -11.23 14.67
C ASN A 440 -6.87 -11.28 14.07
N ASP A 441 -7.46 -10.13 13.76
CA ASP A 441 -8.73 -10.05 13.05
C ASP A 441 -8.64 -10.66 11.65
N ALA A 442 -7.67 -10.23 10.84
CA ALA A 442 -7.50 -10.75 9.47
C ALA A 442 -7.24 -12.26 9.42
N TYR A 443 -6.48 -12.77 10.39
CA TYR A 443 -6.17 -14.20 10.49
C TYR A 443 -7.42 -15.05 10.79
N ASN A 444 -8.33 -14.51 11.58
CA ASN A 444 -9.57 -15.17 12.01
C ASN A 444 -10.81 -14.73 11.23
N ALA A 445 -10.64 -13.87 10.21
CA ALA A 445 -11.75 -13.33 9.44
C ALA A 445 -12.54 -14.43 8.72
N PRO A 446 -13.89 -14.34 8.67
CA PRO A 446 -14.67 -15.28 7.88
C PRO A 446 -14.29 -15.20 6.40
N LEU A 447 -14.11 -16.37 5.79
CA LEU A 447 -13.94 -16.52 4.35
C LEU A 447 -15.29 -16.91 3.74
N GLN A 448 -15.97 -15.96 3.12
CA GLN A 448 -17.22 -16.18 2.43
C GLN A 448 -16.98 -16.86 1.08
N THR A 449 -17.51 -18.06 0.89
CA THR A 449 -17.40 -18.80 -0.38
C THR A 449 -18.31 -20.02 -0.39
N THR A 450 -18.77 -20.39 -1.60
CA THR A 450 -19.42 -21.69 -1.87
C THR A 450 -18.56 -22.56 -2.78
N ASP A 451 -17.36 -22.09 -3.15
CA ASP A 451 -16.50 -22.80 -4.09
C ASP A 451 -15.86 -24.03 -3.44
N PRO A 452 -15.95 -25.22 -4.08
CA PRO A 452 -15.36 -26.45 -3.56
C PRO A 452 -13.85 -26.38 -3.29
N PHE A 453 -13.12 -25.55 -4.04
CA PHE A 453 -11.68 -25.35 -3.83
C PHE A 453 -11.40 -24.81 -2.44
N PHE A 454 -12.19 -23.82 -1.97
CA PHE A 454 -11.96 -23.19 -0.67
C PHE A 454 -12.58 -23.99 0.49
N THR A 455 -13.79 -24.51 0.30
CA THR A 455 -14.51 -25.28 1.35
C THR A 455 -13.81 -26.59 1.73
N GLY A 456 -13.01 -27.19 0.84
CA GLY A 456 -12.35 -28.47 1.06
C GLY A 456 -10.99 -28.45 1.76
N LYS A 457 -10.42 -27.27 2.08
CA LYS A 457 -9.00 -27.12 2.51
C LYS A 457 -8.80 -26.81 4.01
N GLY A 458 -9.86 -26.91 4.81
CA GLY A 458 -9.74 -26.92 6.28
C GLY A 458 -9.44 -25.57 6.95
N TYR A 459 -9.64 -24.44 6.27
CA TYR A 459 -9.70 -23.15 6.97
C TYR A 459 -10.97 -23.12 7.82
N ALA A 460 -10.82 -22.89 9.14
CA ALA A 460 -11.92 -23.10 10.09
C ALA A 460 -13.09 -22.12 9.92
N ASN A 461 -12.83 -20.92 9.38
CA ASN A 461 -13.81 -19.83 9.31
C ASN A 461 -14.41 -19.68 7.92
N VAL A 462 -14.48 -20.76 7.14
CA VAL A 462 -15.20 -20.78 5.87
C VAL A 462 -16.70 -20.75 6.14
N VAL A 463 -17.40 -19.80 5.53
CA VAL A 463 -18.86 -19.66 5.63
C VAL A 463 -19.47 -19.48 4.23
N PRO A 464 -20.68 -19.99 3.97
CA PRO A 464 -21.33 -19.76 2.68
C PRO A 464 -21.78 -18.30 2.51
N ASP A 465 -22.08 -17.62 3.61
CA ASP A 465 -22.58 -16.25 3.64
C ASP A 465 -22.23 -15.58 4.98
N THR A 466 -21.67 -14.37 4.94
CA THR A 466 -21.40 -13.56 6.14
C THR A 466 -22.59 -12.69 6.54
N GLY A 467 -23.49 -12.38 5.60
CA GLY A 467 -24.57 -11.40 5.76
C GLY A 467 -24.07 -9.97 5.96
N LYS A 468 -22.77 -9.71 5.79
CA LYS A 468 -22.15 -8.40 6.05
C LYS A 468 -22.09 -7.56 4.78
N LEU A 469 -22.45 -6.29 4.90
CA LEU A 469 -22.25 -5.30 3.84
C LEU A 469 -20.77 -5.20 3.48
N GLY A 470 -20.46 -5.03 2.20
CA GLY A 470 -19.09 -5.02 1.66
C GLY A 470 -18.46 -6.42 1.51
N CYS A 471 -19.09 -7.45 2.07
CA CYS A 471 -18.60 -8.84 1.99
C CYS A 471 -19.59 -9.82 1.34
N THR A 472 -20.85 -9.42 1.21
CA THR A 472 -21.94 -10.24 0.66
C THR A 472 -22.64 -9.49 -0.45
N VAL A 473 -22.81 -10.14 -1.61
CA VAL A 473 -23.69 -9.63 -2.68
C VAL A 473 -25.13 -9.70 -2.19
N ARG A 474 -25.81 -8.57 -2.08
CA ARG A 474 -27.24 -8.55 -1.81
C ARG A 474 -27.99 -8.97 -3.08
N GLN A 475 -28.80 -10.01 -2.99
CA GLN A 475 -29.66 -10.49 -4.07
C GLN A 475 -30.98 -9.73 -4.12
#